data_AF-A0AAW1UV44-F1
#
_entry.id   AF-A0AAW1UV44-F1
#
_cell.length_a   1.000
_cell.length_b   1.000
_cell.length_c   1.000
_cell.angle_alpha   90.00
_cell.angle_beta   90.00
_cell.angle_gamma   90.00
#
_symmetry.space_group_name_H-M   'P 1'
#
loop_
_entity.id
_entity.type
_entity.pdbx_description
1 polymer ?
#
loop_
_entity_poly.entity_id
_entity_poly.type
_entity_poly.pdbx_seq_one_letter_code
_entity_poly.pdbx_strand_id
1 'polypeptide(L)'
;MGIFNYQKYGFQKQPTDYMWGFFDRIGEALLGNSRSLNVIQCIGPREAYKMLVQYIYDFVTRMTSWRVPYFAFFWSSSLSHDDLNKPRIGDEVYLNLFQNLHENQYFNNTIVIVMSDHGIRFGSFRQTYQGRVEERLPFLFIRIPQEFEEKYPIATSNLKRNALVLTTPFDLHETLVDLASPNNLLDQFILEGRRKSKSKFGLSLFHKIEPTRTCEDAGISDHWCTCLDSSSVGINSEIIQLANFTVNYMNEMLSGYGECENLQLKNVSNAQLLHHKIIVTKEAMKDYLINFQTLPGNGLFEATVRQDGKKSIQVVGSISRLNFYGQQSACITDTHLKLYCYCKNLFGFL
;
A
#
# COMPACT_ATOMS: atom_id res chain seq x y z
N MET A 1 -15.52 4.69 -6.11
CA MET A 1 -14.22 5.16 -6.70
C MET A 1 -13.26 3.97 -6.84
N GLY A 2 -12.89 3.59 -8.07
CA GLY A 2 -12.04 2.42 -8.34
C GLY A 2 -10.54 2.73 -8.44
N ILE A 3 -9.71 1.73 -8.10
CA ILE A 3 -8.23 1.78 -8.07
C ILE A 3 -7.59 2.30 -9.38
N PHE A 4 -8.22 2.06 -10.53
CA PHE A 4 -7.67 2.43 -11.85
C PHE A 4 -8.19 3.77 -12.42
N ASN A 5 -9.19 4.38 -11.79
CA ASN A 5 -9.89 5.56 -12.33
C ASN A 5 -9.82 6.78 -11.41
N TYR A 6 -9.25 6.65 -10.21
CA TYR A 6 -9.14 7.78 -9.29
C TYR A 6 -8.29 8.91 -9.88
N GLN A 7 -8.92 10.07 -10.11
CA GLN A 7 -8.32 11.26 -10.75
C GLN A 7 -7.65 11.00 -12.12
N LYS A 8 -8.05 9.92 -12.81
CA LYS A 8 -7.51 9.53 -14.12
C LYS A 8 -8.65 9.19 -15.07
N TYR A 9 -8.40 9.31 -16.37
CA TYR A 9 -9.38 8.97 -17.42
C TYR A 9 -9.73 7.47 -17.46
N GLY A 10 -8.93 6.61 -16.86
CA GLY A 10 -9.11 5.16 -16.86
C GLY A 10 -8.56 4.49 -18.12
N PHE A 11 -9.12 3.33 -18.47
CA PHE A 11 -8.69 2.54 -19.64
C PHE A 11 -9.39 3.02 -20.93
N GLN A 12 -8.61 3.18 -22.02
CA GLN A 12 -9.15 3.52 -23.35
C GLN A 12 -9.88 2.35 -24.01
N LYS A 13 -9.44 1.12 -23.73
CA LYS A 13 -10.07 -0.13 -24.19
C LYS A 13 -10.56 -0.90 -22.99
N GLN A 14 -11.59 -1.73 -23.19
CA GLN A 14 -12.07 -2.64 -22.16
C GLN A 14 -10.90 -3.54 -21.69
N PRO A 15 -10.53 -3.52 -20.38
CA PRO A 15 -9.33 -4.21 -19.90
C PRO A 15 -9.63 -5.65 -19.42
N THR A 16 -10.89 -6.03 -19.25
CA THR A 16 -11.34 -7.35 -18.76
C THR A 16 -12.60 -7.78 -19.48
N ASP A 17 -12.83 -9.09 -19.62
CA ASP A 17 -14.04 -9.64 -20.23
C ASP A 17 -15.31 -9.24 -19.46
N TYR A 18 -15.20 -9.21 -18.13
CA TYR A 18 -16.26 -8.79 -17.21
C TYR A 18 -15.77 -7.61 -16.37
N MET A 19 -16.42 -6.44 -16.53
CA MET A 19 -16.07 -5.21 -15.82
C MET A 19 -17.24 -4.72 -14.97
N TRP A 20 -17.30 -5.18 -13.71
CA TRP A 20 -18.34 -4.80 -12.76
C TRP A 20 -18.32 -3.31 -12.39
N GLY A 21 -17.12 -2.70 -12.36
CA GLY A 21 -16.94 -1.31 -11.90
C GLY A 21 -17.73 -0.25 -12.68
N PHE A 22 -18.21 -0.56 -13.89
CA PHE A 22 -19.12 0.32 -14.63
C PHE A 22 -20.50 0.39 -13.95
N PHE A 23 -21.04 -0.75 -13.53
CA PHE A 23 -22.32 -0.83 -12.83
C PHE A 23 -22.24 -0.17 -11.45
N ASP A 24 -21.13 -0.36 -10.72
CA ASP A 24 -20.89 0.34 -9.46
C ASP A 24 -20.92 1.86 -9.65
N ARG A 25 -20.20 2.37 -10.66
CA ARG A 25 -20.14 3.82 -10.92
C ARG A 25 -21.51 4.42 -11.26
N ILE A 26 -22.30 3.74 -12.08
CA ILE A 26 -23.65 4.19 -12.42
C ILE A 26 -24.56 4.08 -11.19
N GLY A 27 -24.47 2.99 -10.43
CA GLY A 27 -25.23 2.79 -9.20
C GLY A 27 -24.94 3.88 -8.16
N GLU A 28 -23.66 4.17 -7.91
CA GLU A 28 -23.19 5.26 -7.04
C GLU A 28 -23.81 6.61 -7.45
N ALA A 29 -23.97 6.86 -8.76
CA ALA A 29 -24.48 8.13 -9.30
C ALA A 29 -26.02 8.23 -9.30
N LEU A 30 -26.74 7.13 -9.59
CA LEU A 30 -28.17 7.17 -9.88
C LEU A 30 -29.07 6.63 -8.75
N LEU A 31 -28.57 5.71 -7.91
CA LEU A 31 -29.42 5.01 -6.92
C LEU A 31 -29.38 5.66 -5.54
N GLY A 32 -28.66 6.76 -5.39
CA GLY A 32 -28.34 7.36 -4.10
C GLY A 32 -27.22 6.61 -3.38
N ASN A 33 -26.46 7.32 -2.55
CA ASN A 33 -25.38 6.75 -1.77
C ASN A 33 -25.27 7.43 -0.40
N SER A 34 -24.66 6.72 0.55
CA SER A 34 -24.18 7.29 1.81
C SER A 34 -22.66 7.35 1.79
N ARG A 35 -22.10 8.36 2.46
CA ARG A 35 -20.65 8.54 2.57
C ARG A 35 -20.22 8.53 4.03
N SER A 36 -19.07 7.92 4.26
CA SER A 36 -18.31 8.04 5.49
C SER A 36 -16.91 8.46 5.10
N LEU A 37 -16.49 9.65 5.55
CA LEU A 37 -15.27 10.30 5.09
C LEU A 37 -15.26 10.39 3.54
N ASN A 38 -14.22 9.89 2.89
CA ASN A 38 -14.06 9.96 1.44
C ASN A 38 -14.61 8.73 0.69
N VAL A 39 -15.40 7.90 1.38
CA VAL A 39 -15.73 6.55 0.93
C VAL A 39 -17.24 6.36 0.86
N ILE A 40 -17.71 5.82 -0.26
CA ILE A 40 -19.11 5.42 -0.44
C ILE A 40 -19.35 4.12 0.35
N GLN A 41 -20.37 4.14 1.21
CA GLN A 41 -20.72 3.02 2.09
C GLN A 41 -21.90 2.20 1.54
N CYS A 42 -22.91 2.87 0.97
CA CYS A 42 -24.08 2.23 0.38
C CYS A 42 -24.32 2.68 -1.06
N ILE A 43 -24.90 1.79 -1.86
CA ILE A 43 -25.46 2.06 -3.19
C ILE A 43 -26.95 1.71 -3.11
N GLY A 44 -27.82 2.72 -3.19
CA GLY A 44 -29.22 2.58 -2.80
C GLY A 44 -29.35 2.05 -1.36
N PRO A 45 -30.22 1.05 -1.10
CA PRO A 45 -30.41 0.50 0.24
C PRO A 45 -29.37 -0.56 0.64
N ARG A 46 -28.37 -0.86 -0.22
CA ARG A 46 -27.42 -1.97 0.00
C ARG A 46 -26.04 -1.44 0.36
N GLU A 47 -25.38 -2.10 1.30
CA GLU A 47 -23.98 -1.84 1.62
C GLU A 47 -23.07 -2.28 0.47
N ALA A 48 -22.21 -1.37 0.00
CA ALA A 48 -21.41 -1.56 -1.21
C ALA A 48 -20.46 -2.78 -1.09
N TYR A 49 -19.87 -3.01 0.09
CA TYR A 49 -18.98 -4.16 0.29
C TYR A 49 -19.74 -5.50 0.19
N LYS A 50 -20.98 -5.57 0.69
CA LYS A 50 -21.82 -6.77 0.59
C LYS A 50 -22.21 -7.06 -0.85
N MET A 51 -22.43 -6.02 -1.66
CA MET A 51 -22.66 -6.18 -3.10
C MET A 51 -21.46 -6.81 -3.80
N LEU A 52 -20.24 -6.34 -3.49
CA LEU A 52 -19.03 -6.94 -4.04
C LEU A 52 -18.84 -8.39 -3.58
N VAL A 53 -19.03 -8.68 -2.29
CA VAL A 53 -18.93 -10.06 -1.75
C VAL A 53 -19.92 -10.99 -2.45
N GLN A 54 -21.17 -10.55 -2.64
CA GLN A 54 -22.16 -11.33 -3.39
C GLN A 54 -21.70 -11.55 -4.84
N TYR A 55 -21.19 -10.50 -5.50
CA TYR A 55 -20.69 -10.62 -6.88
C TYR A 55 -19.52 -11.59 -6.99
N ILE A 56 -18.61 -11.64 -6.00
CA ILE A 56 -17.52 -12.63 -5.97
C ILE A 56 -18.09 -14.05 -5.96
N TYR A 57 -19.07 -14.32 -5.10
CA TYR A 57 -19.73 -15.64 -5.03
C TYR A 57 -20.41 -15.99 -6.36
N ASP A 58 -21.22 -15.08 -6.91
CA ASP A 58 -21.94 -15.28 -8.16
C ASP A 58 -20.99 -15.51 -9.34
N PHE A 59 -19.87 -14.76 -9.39
CA PHE A 59 -18.86 -14.92 -10.43
C PHE A 59 -18.17 -16.29 -10.35
N VAL A 60 -17.68 -16.68 -9.18
CA VAL A 60 -16.96 -17.95 -8.99
C VAL A 60 -17.85 -19.14 -9.29
N THR A 61 -19.09 -19.13 -8.78
CA THR A 61 -20.08 -20.20 -9.02
C THR A 61 -20.40 -20.31 -10.52
N ARG A 62 -20.60 -19.17 -11.19
CA ARG A 62 -20.92 -19.14 -12.63
C ARG A 62 -19.78 -19.64 -13.49
N MET A 63 -18.56 -19.15 -13.27
CA MET A 63 -17.38 -19.58 -14.03
C MET A 63 -17.10 -21.08 -13.85
N THR A 64 -17.27 -21.58 -12.62
CA THR A 64 -17.13 -23.01 -12.33
C THR A 64 -18.19 -23.84 -13.05
N SER A 65 -19.47 -23.44 -12.97
CA SER A 65 -20.58 -24.12 -13.64
C SER A 65 -20.39 -24.20 -15.16
N TRP A 66 -19.87 -23.12 -15.76
CA TRP A 66 -19.58 -23.06 -17.19
C TRP A 66 -18.24 -23.68 -17.59
N ARG A 67 -17.44 -24.13 -16.61
CA ARG A 67 -16.08 -24.67 -16.81
C ARG A 67 -15.17 -23.68 -17.58
N VAL A 68 -15.30 -22.40 -17.26
CA VAL A 68 -14.49 -21.33 -17.85
C VAL A 68 -13.32 -21.03 -16.92
N PRO A 69 -12.06 -21.21 -17.35
CA PRO A 69 -10.92 -20.77 -16.56
C PRO A 69 -10.91 -19.25 -16.45
N TYR A 70 -10.52 -18.72 -15.29
CA TYR A 70 -10.58 -17.28 -15.02
C TYR A 70 -9.37 -16.78 -14.24
N PHE A 71 -9.02 -15.52 -14.50
CA PHE A 71 -8.27 -14.66 -13.59
C PHE A 71 -9.22 -13.55 -13.14
N ALA A 72 -9.47 -13.45 -11.83
CA ALA A 72 -10.40 -12.47 -11.29
C ALA A 72 -9.68 -11.56 -10.27
N PHE A 73 -9.88 -10.25 -10.42
CA PHE A 73 -9.35 -9.25 -9.52
C PHE A 73 -10.50 -8.41 -8.96
N PHE A 74 -10.73 -8.54 -7.65
CA PHE A 74 -11.79 -7.84 -6.93
C PHE A 74 -11.16 -6.87 -5.92
N TRP A 75 -11.70 -5.66 -5.83
CA TRP A 75 -11.15 -4.62 -4.95
C TRP A 75 -12.27 -3.91 -4.20
N SER A 76 -12.11 -3.75 -2.88
CA SER A 76 -13.08 -3.08 -2.01
C SER A 76 -12.39 -1.97 -1.22
N SER A 77 -13.01 -0.79 -1.21
CA SER A 77 -12.62 0.30 -0.31
C SER A 77 -13.72 0.60 0.73
N SER A 78 -14.96 0.19 0.49
CA SER A 78 -16.12 0.68 1.27
C SER A 78 -16.08 0.29 2.74
N LEU A 79 -15.54 -0.89 3.06
CA LEU A 79 -15.56 -1.43 4.42
C LEU A 79 -14.49 -0.82 5.33
N SER A 80 -13.22 -0.86 4.93
CA SER A 80 -12.07 -0.58 5.81
C SER A 80 -11.40 0.77 5.58
N HIS A 81 -11.68 1.45 4.47
CA HIS A 81 -10.94 2.66 4.09
C HIS A 81 -11.18 3.78 5.10
N ASP A 82 -10.09 4.31 5.64
CA ASP A 82 -10.02 5.36 6.68
C ASP A 82 -10.60 5.02 8.07
N ASP A 83 -10.98 3.76 8.35
CA ASP A 83 -11.55 3.37 9.65
C ASP A 83 -10.98 2.04 10.15
N LEU A 84 -10.22 2.12 11.25
CA LEU A 84 -9.57 0.97 11.89
C LEU A 84 -10.57 -0.08 12.41
N ASN A 85 -11.75 0.35 12.84
CA ASN A 85 -12.69 -0.51 13.58
C ASN A 85 -13.77 -1.12 12.71
N LYS A 86 -14.07 -0.53 11.54
CA LYS A 86 -15.10 -1.06 10.64
C LYS A 86 -14.86 -2.49 10.15
N PRO A 87 -13.64 -2.98 9.87
CA PRO A 87 -13.44 -4.35 9.36
C PRO A 87 -14.20 -5.42 10.15
N ARG A 88 -14.37 -5.25 11.47
CA ARG A 88 -15.12 -6.18 12.33
C ARG A 88 -16.56 -6.44 11.88
N ILE A 89 -17.23 -5.48 11.21
CA ILE A 89 -18.62 -5.65 10.75
C ILE A 89 -18.70 -6.51 9.48
N GLY A 90 -17.58 -6.67 8.78
CA GLY A 90 -17.48 -7.54 7.61
C GLY A 90 -17.09 -8.97 7.94
N ASP A 91 -16.61 -9.25 9.16
CA ASP A 91 -16.00 -10.54 9.53
C ASP A 91 -16.91 -11.73 9.20
N GLU A 92 -18.15 -11.72 9.70
CA GLU A 92 -19.15 -12.76 9.43
C GLU A 92 -19.48 -12.88 7.92
N VAL A 93 -19.54 -11.77 7.20
CA VAL A 93 -19.86 -11.75 5.77
C VAL A 93 -18.76 -12.42 4.94
N TYR A 94 -17.50 -12.10 5.23
CA TYR A 94 -16.35 -12.72 4.56
C TYR A 94 -16.15 -14.17 5.00
N LEU A 95 -16.36 -14.50 6.29
CA LEU A 95 -16.34 -15.87 6.78
C LEU A 95 -17.35 -16.74 6.01
N ASN A 96 -18.59 -16.29 5.92
CA ASN A 96 -19.64 -16.99 5.17
C ASN A 96 -19.29 -17.14 3.69
N LEU A 97 -18.69 -16.12 3.05
CA LEU A 97 -18.20 -16.24 1.68
C LEU A 97 -17.18 -17.39 1.55
N PHE A 98 -16.13 -17.38 2.37
CA PHE A 98 -15.05 -18.36 2.29
C PHE A 98 -15.51 -19.78 2.66
N GLN A 99 -16.38 -19.93 3.67
CA GLN A 99 -16.98 -21.21 4.04
C GLN A 99 -17.82 -21.79 2.91
N ASN A 100 -18.75 -21.00 2.36
CA ASN A 100 -19.57 -21.45 1.24
C ASN A 100 -18.72 -21.84 0.03
N LEU A 101 -17.67 -21.07 -0.27
CA LEU A 101 -16.78 -21.39 -1.38
C LEU A 101 -15.98 -22.68 -1.15
N HIS A 102 -15.58 -22.93 0.10
CA HIS A 102 -14.86 -24.14 0.50
C HIS A 102 -15.75 -25.39 0.47
N GLU A 103 -16.92 -25.35 1.12
CA GLU A 103 -17.85 -26.47 1.24
C GLU A 103 -18.38 -26.95 -0.11
N ASN A 104 -18.57 -26.01 -1.05
CA ASN A 104 -18.95 -26.31 -2.43
C ASN A 104 -17.76 -26.64 -3.35
N GLN A 105 -16.57 -26.85 -2.78
CA GLN A 105 -15.36 -27.31 -3.47
C GLN A 105 -14.84 -26.36 -4.57
N TYR A 106 -15.27 -25.09 -4.59
CA TYR A 106 -14.81 -24.11 -5.58
C TYR A 106 -13.31 -23.81 -5.45
N PHE A 107 -12.72 -24.03 -4.27
CA PHE A 107 -11.28 -23.88 -4.08
C PHE A 107 -10.45 -25.06 -4.58
N ASN A 108 -11.02 -26.21 -4.93
CA ASN A 108 -10.23 -27.39 -5.31
C ASN A 108 -9.38 -27.21 -6.57
N ASN A 109 -9.73 -26.24 -7.42
CA ASN A 109 -8.95 -25.87 -8.60
C ASN A 109 -8.76 -24.35 -8.70
N THR A 110 -8.64 -23.65 -7.57
CA THR A 110 -8.46 -22.19 -7.55
C THR A 110 -7.46 -21.77 -6.48
N ILE A 111 -6.45 -21.01 -6.92
CA ILE A 111 -5.56 -20.27 -6.04
C ILE A 111 -6.28 -19.00 -5.61
N VAL A 112 -6.37 -18.77 -4.30
CA VAL A 112 -7.03 -17.60 -3.72
C VAL A 112 -5.97 -16.72 -3.08
N ILE A 113 -5.97 -15.44 -3.44
CA ILE A 113 -5.07 -14.42 -2.87
C ILE A 113 -5.94 -13.34 -2.24
N VAL A 114 -5.76 -13.11 -0.95
CA VAL A 114 -6.43 -12.03 -0.20
C VAL A 114 -5.35 -11.07 0.25
N MET A 115 -5.42 -9.82 -0.19
CA MET A 115 -4.35 -8.84 0.06
C MET A 115 -4.91 -7.45 0.38
N SER A 116 -4.08 -6.64 1.03
CA SER A 116 -4.27 -5.18 1.14
C SER A 116 -3.15 -4.46 0.39
N ASP A 117 -3.38 -3.24 -0.07
CA ASP A 117 -2.33 -2.37 -0.64
C ASP A 117 -1.55 -1.64 0.44
N HIS A 118 -2.21 -1.27 1.54
CA HIS A 118 -1.61 -0.62 2.70
C HIS A 118 -2.43 -0.88 3.99
N GLY A 119 -1.87 -0.52 5.15
CA GLY A 119 -2.64 -0.37 6.40
C GLY A 119 -3.28 1.02 6.52
N ILE A 120 -3.69 1.45 7.70
CA ILE A 120 -4.36 2.76 7.87
C ILE A 120 -3.36 3.93 7.74
N ARG A 121 -3.64 4.85 6.80
CA ARG A 121 -2.73 5.93 6.40
C ARG A 121 -2.89 7.25 7.14
N PHE A 122 -4.03 7.42 7.82
CA PHE A 122 -4.38 8.70 8.42
C PHE A 122 -4.95 8.52 9.83
N GLY A 123 -4.90 9.61 10.59
CA GLY A 123 -5.50 9.68 11.92
C GLY A 123 -4.50 9.49 13.06
N SER A 124 -5.00 9.51 14.29
CA SER A 124 -4.17 9.41 15.49
C SER A 124 -3.45 8.07 15.60
N PHE A 125 -4.09 6.98 15.16
CA PHE A 125 -3.46 5.66 15.19
C PHE A 125 -2.21 5.60 14.31
N ARG A 126 -2.23 6.17 13.11
CA ARG A 126 -1.05 6.23 12.22
C ARG A 126 0.13 7.00 12.83
N GLN A 127 -0.11 7.91 13.76
CA GLN A 127 0.95 8.66 14.45
C GLN A 127 1.65 7.85 15.55
N THR A 128 1.11 6.68 15.91
CA THR A 128 1.76 5.74 16.85
C THR A 128 2.81 4.90 16.13
N TYR A 129 3.75 4.33 16.89
CA TYR A 129 4.70 3.34 16.36
C TYR A 129 3.98 2.16 15.69
N GLN A 130 2.95 1.61 16.36
CA GLN A 130 2.20 0.47 15.85
C GLN A 130 1.49 0.81 14.53
N GLY A 131 0.78 1.94 14.46
CA GLY A 131 0.09 2.34 13.24
C GLY A 131 1.04 2.65 12.07
N ARG A 132 2.25 3.14 12.36
CA ARG A 132 3.31 3.28 11.33
C ARG A 132 3.74 1.92 10.78
N VAL A 133 3.95 0.92 11.64
CA VAL A 133 4.34 -0.42 11.21
C VAL A 133 3.22 -1.08 10.41
N GLU A 134 1.97 -1.01 10.89
CA GLU A 134 0.81 -1.59 10.22
C GLU A 134 0.48 -0.93 8.89
N GLU A 135 0.68 0.38 8.73
CA GLU A 135 0.55 1.04 7.42
C GLU A 135 1.43 0.38 6.36
N ARG A 136 2.65 0.01 6.75
CA ARG A 136 3.73 -0.44 5.88
C ARG A 136 3.76 -1.95 5.68
N LEU A 137 3.01 -2.69 6.50
CA LEU A 137 2.93 -4.15 6.47
C LEU A 137 1.48 -4.57 6.18
N PRO A 138 0.98 -4.35 4.94
CA PRO A 138 -0.30 -4.92 4.54
C PRO A 138 -0.25 -6.45 4.57
N PHE A 139 -1.38 -7.08 4.85
CA PHE A 139 -1.45 -8.54 4.83
C PHE A 139 -1.45 -9.09 3.40
N LEU A 140 -0.96 -10.33 3.27
CA LEU A 140 -1.04 -11.15 2.07
C LEU A 140 -1.31 -12.60 2.49
N PHE A 141 -2.49 -13.10 2.19
CA PHE A 141 -2.88 -14.49 2.42
C PHE A 141 -3.01 -15.20 1.08
N ILE A 142 -2.42 -16.39 0.97
CA ILE A 142 -2.44 -17.20 -0.25
C ILE A 142 -2.90 -18.60 0.12
N ARG A 143 -3.93 -19.09 -0.55
CA ARG A 143 -4.42 -20.47 -0.44
C ARG A 143 -4.24 -21.19 -1.76
N ILE A 144 -3.51 -22.30 -1.72
CA ILE A 144 -3.17 -23.13 -2.87
C ILE A 144 -4.03 -24.41 -2.85
N PRO A 145 -4.53 -24.92 -4.00
CA PRO A 145 -5.20 -26.21 -4.05
C PRO A 145 -4.27 -27.39 -3.78
N GLN A 146 -4.82 -28.46 -3.19
CA GLN A 146 -4.05 -29.68 -2.89
C GLN A 146 -3.37 -30.27 -4.14
N GLU A 147 -4.08 -30.36 -5.27
CA GLU A 147 -3.51 -30.86 -6.52
C GLU A 147 -2.30 -30.02 -7.00
N PHE A 148 -2.30 -28.72 -6.72
CA PHE A 148 -1.16 -27.86 -7.02
C PHE A 148 0.02 -28.14 -6.08
N GLU A 149 -0.25 -28.37 -4.79
CA GLU A 149 0.80 -28.75 -3.83
C GLU A 149 1.48 -30.06 -4.22
N GLU A 150 0.70 -31.05 -4.63
CA GLU A 150 1.19 -32.37 -5.08
C GLU A 150 1.98 -32.27 -6.38
N LYS A 151 1.56 -31.40 -7.30
CA LYS A 151 2.22 -31.22 -8.60
C LYS A 151 3.50 -30.36 -8.53
N TYR A 152 3.55 -29.40 -7.61
CA TYR A 152 4.66 -28.45 -7.45
C TYR A 152 5.16 -28.40 -6.00
N PRO A 153 5.74 -29.50 -5.48
CA PRO A 153 6.07 -29.63 -4.06
C PRO A 153 7.18 -28.66 -3.63
N ILE A 154 8.22 -28.43 -4.45
CA ILE A 154 9.29 -27.48 -4.13
C ILE A 154 8.76 -26.04 -4.14
N ALA A 155 7.96 -25.68 -5.16
CA ALA A 155 7.33 -24.37 -5.26
C ALA A 155 6.49 -24.05 -4.01
N THR A 156 5.67 -25.02 -3.60
CA THR A 156 4.78 -24.90 -2.44
C THR A 156 5.56 -24.84 -1.13
N SER A 157 6.63 -25.62 -1.01
CA SER A 157 7.54 -25.58 0.15
C SER A 157 8.21 -24.20 0.29
N ASN A 158 8.68 -23.63 -0.82
CA ASN A 158 9.24 -22.28 -0.86
C ASN A 158 8.19 -21.22 -0.47
N LEU A 159 6.96 -21.32 -1.00
CA LEU A 159 5.88 -20.41 -0.65
C LEU A 159 5.62 -20.41 0.87
N LYS A 160 5.53 -21.58 1.50
CA LYS A 160 5.34 -21.73 2.95
C LYS A 160 6.52 -21.15 3.73
N ARG A 161 7.76 -21.40 3.29
CA ARG A 161 8.97 -20.84 3.90
C ARG A 161 9.02 -19.31 3.81
N ASN A 162 8.64 -18.77 2.65
CA ASN A 162 8.71 -17.34 2.36
C ASN A 162 7.66 -16.51 3.13
N ALA A 163 6.70 -17.16 3.80
CA ALA A 163 5.78 -16.46 4.70
C ALA A 163 6.50 -15.78 5.89
N LEU A 164 7.75 -16.16 6.18
CA LEU A 164 8.55 -15.64 7.30
C LEU A 164 9.70 -14.72 6.87
N VAL A 165 9.72 -14.28 5.61
CA VAL A 165 10.76 -13.37 5.10
C VAL A 165 10.15 -12.07 4.57
N LEU A 166 10.97 -11.03 4.46
CA LEU A 166 10.55 -9.75 3.91
C LEU A 166 10.14 -9.92 2.45
N THR A 167 8.87 -9.64 2.16
CA THR A 167 8.28 -9.68 0.81
C THR A 167 7.58 -8.37 0.49
N THR A 168 7.33 -8.14 -0.79
CA THR A 168 6.79 -6.91 -1.35
C THR A 168 5.77 -7.24 -2.45
N PRO A 169 4.95 -6.26 -2.89
CA PRO A 169 4.10 -6.43 -4.05
C PRO A 169 4.86 -6.80 -5.35
N PHE A 170 6.16 -6.48 -5.46
CA PHE A 170 6.98 -6.93 -6.60
C PHE A 170 7.19 -8.45 -6.61
N ASP A 171 7.29 -9.06 -5.44
CA ASP A 171 7.42 -10.51 -5.29
C ASP A 171 6.11 -11.21 -5.67
N LEU A 172 4.98 -10.64 -5.24
CA LEU A 172 3.66 -11.12 -5.65
C LEU A 172 3.47 -10.99 -7.18
N HIS A 173 3.92 -9.90 -7.79
CA HIS A 173 3.90 -9.75 -9.26
C HIS A 173 4.66 -10.89 -9.94
N GLU A 174 5.90 -11.17 -9.53
CA GLU A 174 6.68 -12.27 -10.09
C GLU A 174 6.04 -13.65 -9.85
N THR A 175 5.32 -13.81 -8.73
CA THR A 175 4.55 -15.01 -8.40
C THR A 175 3.37 -15.18 -9.37
N LEU A 176 2.65 -14.11 -9.68
CA LEU A 176 1.55 -14.14 -10.67
C LEU A 176 2.07 -14.43 -12.08
N VAL A 177 3.25 -13.92 -12.45
CA VAL A 177 3.89 -14.23 -13.73
C VAL A 177 4.24 -15.73 -13.83
N ASP A 178 4.70 -16.35 -12.73
CA ASP A 178 4.90 -17.80 -12.70
C ASP A 178 3.59 -18.58 -12.85
N LEU A 179 2.51 -18.15 -12.20
CA LEU A 179 1.21 -18.79 -12.35
C LEU A 179 0.68 -18.74 -13.78
N ALA A 180 1.01 -17.68 -14.53
CA ALA A 180 0.69 -17.59 -15.96
C ALA A 180 1.54 -18.55 -16.83
N SER A 181 2.66 -19.06 -16.32
CA SER A 181 3.58 -19.98 -17.01
C SER A 181 4.02 -21.14 -16.10
N PRO A 182 3.09 -21.99 -15.64
CA PRO A 182 3.34 -22.90 -14.51
C PRO A 182 4.30 -24.05 -14.82
N ASN A 183 4.72 -24.23 -16.07
CA ASN A 183 5.81 -25.16 -16.42
C ASN A 183 7.14 -24.75 -15.78
N ASN A 184 7.34 -23.45 -15.52
CA ASN A 184 8.52 -22.94 -14.81
C ASN A 184 8.56 -23.36 -13.33
N LEU A 185 7.43 -23.83 -12.79
CA LEU A 185 7.31 -24.26 -11.40
C LEU A 185 7.63 -25.74 -11.19
N LEU A 186 7.88 -26.51 -12.25
CA LEU A 186 8.33 -27.89 -12.08
C LEU A 186 9.70 -27.91 -11.39
N ASP A 187 9.90 -28.88 -10.52
CA ASP A 187 11.07 -29.00 -9.64
C ASP A 187 12.40 -28.83 -10.37
N GLN A 188 12.55 -29.44 -11.56
CA GLN A 188 13.76 -29.30 -12.38
C GLN A 188 14.08 -27.83 -12.71
N PHE A 189 13.07 -27.03 -13.12
CA PHE A 189 13.27 -25.64 -13.53
C PHE A 189 13.56 -24.73 -12.33
N ILE A 190 12.93 -25.02 -11.18
CA ILE A 190 13.17 -24.29 -9.93
C ILE A 190 14.61 -24.55 -9.44
N LEU A 191 15.03 -25.81 -9.39
CA LEU A 191 16.36 -26.21 -8.89
C LEU A 191 17.50 -25.72 -9.77
N GLU A 192 17.30 -25.71 -11.09
CA GLU A 192 18.30 -25.22 -12.04
C GLU A 192 18.33 -23.69 -12.14
N GLY A 193 17.40 -22.98 -11.48
CA GLY A 193 17.32 -21.51 -11.52
C GLY A 193 17.10 -20.96 -12.93
N ARG A 194 16.43 -21.73 -13.81
CA ARG A 194 16.31 -21.38 -15.24
C ARG A 194 15.46 -20.13 -15.49
N ARG A 195 14.60 -19.75 -14.54
CA ARG A 195 13.84 -18.51 -14.63
C ARG A 195 14.72 -17.31 -14.28
N LYS A 196 15.08 -16.53 -15.29
CA LYS A 196 15.67 -15.20 -15.11
C LYS A 196 14.55 -14.18 -14.93
N SER A 197 14.29 -13.76 -13.69
CA SER A 197 13.41 -12.62 -13.42
C SER A 197 13.96 -11.38 -14.14
N LYS A 198 13.07 -10.63 -14.80
CA LYS A 198 13.41 -9.31 -15.34
C LYS A 198 13.22 -8.20 -14.28
N SER A 199 12.60 -8.53 -13.16
CA SER A 199 12.38 -7.59 -12.07
C SER A 199 13.70 -7.27 -11.39
N LYS A 200 13.90 -5.99 -11.10
CA LYS A 200 15.06 -5.52 -10.34
C LYS A 200 14.98 -5.93 -8.86
N PHE A 201 13.76 -6.00 -8.31
CA PHE A 201 13.53 -6.20 -6.88
C PHE A 201 12.66 -7.42 -6.56
N GLY A 202 11.77 -7.80 -7.49
CA GLY A 202 10.81 -8.87 -7.31
C GLY A 202 11.42 -10.26 -7.47
N LEU A 203 11.12 -11.11 -6.50
CA LEU A 203 11.45 -12.53 -6.45
C LEU A 203 10.13 -13.30 -6.28
N SER A 204 9.83 -14.22 -7.19
CA SER A 204 8.62 -15.03 -7.06
C SER A 204 8.62 -15.83 -5.76
N LEU A 205 7.47 -15.85 -5.09
CA LEU A 205 7.27 -16.54 -3.82
C LEU A 205 7.35 -18.08 -3.95
N PHE A 206 7.33 -18.61 -5.18
CA PHE A 206 7.58 -20.04 -5.45
C PHE A 206 9.06 -20.40 -5.50
N HIS A 207 9.96 -19.42 -5.51
CA HIS A 207 11.40 -19.63 -5.39
C HIS A 207 11.86 -19.27 -3.98
N LYS A 208 12.92 -19.91 -3.49
CA LYS A 208 13.47 -19.62 -2.17
C LYS A 208 13.93 -18.16 -2.11
N ILE A 209 13.43 -17.41 -1.14
CA ILE A 209 13.94 -16.08 -0.79
C ILE A 209 14.81 -16.21 0.46
N GLU A 210 16.01 -15.63 0.45
CA GLU A 210 16.92 -15.76 1.58
C GLU A 210 16.44 -14.92 2.79
N PRO A 211 16.49 -15.45 4.02
CA PRO A 211 16.12 -14.70 5.22
C PRO A 211 16.98 -13.45 5.49
N THR A 212 18.15 -13.37 4.84
CA THR A 212 19.06 -12.22 4.93
C THR A 212 18.69 -11.09 3.97
N ARG A 213 17.60 -11.21 3.20
CA ARG A 213 17.13 -10.15 2.29
C ARG A 213 16.88 -8.85 3.04
N THR A 214 17.51 -7.78 2.59
CA THR A 214 17.41 -6.45 3.17
C THR A 214 16.29 -5.62 2.52
N CYS A 215 15.93 -4.48 3.13
CA CYS A 215 15.04 -3.51 2.52
C CYS A 215 15.57 -2.99 1.18
N GLU A 216 16.89 -2.78 1.06
CA GLU A 216 17.54 -2.35 -0.18
C GLU A 216 17.38 -3.40 -1.30
N ASP A 217 17.63 -4.67 -1.00
CA ASP A 217 17.41 -5.78 -1.95
C ASP A 217 15.95 -5.86 -2.44
N ALA A 218 15.01 -5.50 -1.56
CA ALA A 218 13.58 -5.48 -1.85
C ALA A 218 13.09 -4.17 -2.50
N GLY A 219 13.98 -3.19 -2.72
CA GLY A 219 13.62 -1.88 -3.28
C GLY A 219 12.84 -0.97 -2.33
N ILE A 220 12.90 -1.22 -1.02
CA ILE A 220 12.24 -0.44 0.02
C ILE A 220 13.21 0.62 0.53
N SER A 221 12.88 1.90 0.34
CA SER A 221 13.68 3.01 0.89
C SER A 221 13.67 3.01 2.43
N ASP A 222 14.69 3.56 3.07
CA ASP A 222 14.79 3.66 4.54
C ASP A 222 13.57 4.31 5.19
N HIS A 223 12.91 5.26 4.52
CA HIS A 223 11.67 5.85 4.99
C HIS A 223 10.57 4.81 5.22
N TRP A 224 10.46 3.80 4.35
CA TRP A 224 9.42 2.77 4.36
C TRP A 224 9.88 1.46 5.02
N CYS A 225 11.18 1.30 5.28
CA CYS A 225 11.72 0.08 5.86
C CYS A 225 11.23 -0.12 7.30
N THR A 226 10.69 -1.31 7.59
CA THR A 226 10.23 -1.71 8.94
C THR A 226 11.24 -2.59 9.68
N CYS A 227 12.34 -2.98 9.02
CA CYS A 227 13.40 -3.80 9.60
C CYS A 227 14.42 -3.01 10.43
N LEU A 228 14.37 -1.68 10.38
CA LEU A 228 15.30 -0.80 11.08
C LEU A 228 14.85 -0.59 12.53
N ASP A 229 15.80 -0.73 13.46
CA ASP A 229 15.62 -0.34 14.84
C ASP A 229 15.75 1.18 14.97
N SER A 230 15.12 1.78 15.97
CA SER A 230 15.16 3.23 16.15
C SER A 230 15.14 3.63 17.62
N SER A 231 15.84 4.70 17.97
CA SER A 231 15.83 5.30 19.31
C SER A 231 15.29 6.72 19.29
N SER A 232 14.50 7.09 20.31
CA SER A 232 14.00 8.45 20.45
C SER A 232 15.15 9.41 20.76
N VAL A 233 15.13 10.59 20.12
CA VAL A 233 16.10 11.66 20.37
C VAL A 233 15.39 12.95 20.76
N GLY A 234 16.06 13.76 21.59
CA GLY A 234 15.52 15.05 22.03
C GLY A 234 15.38 16.05 20.88
N ILE A 235 14.30 16.84 20.90
CA ILE A 235 14.08 17.92 19.94
C ILE A 235 15.00 19.09 20.31
N ASN A 236 16.15 19.17 19.66
CA ASN A 236 17.14 20.23 19.83
C ASN A 236 17.25 21.11 18.58
N SER A 237 18.18 22.07 18.57
CA SER A 237 18.38 22.96 17.43
C SER A 237 18.75 22.23 16.13
N GLU A 238 19.49 21.12 16.22
CA GLU A 238 19.85 20.29 15.06
C GLU A 238 18.61 19.65 14.43
N ILE A 239 17.75 19.00 15.23
CA ILE A 239 16.49 18.42 14.74
C ILE A 239 15.57 19.49 14.14
N ILE A 240 15.48 20.67 14.75
CA ILE A 240 14.70 21.80 14.21
C ILE A 240 15.27 22.28 12.87
N GLN A 241 16.59 22.29 12.70
CA GLN A 241 17.23 22.62 11.42
C GLN A 241 16.92 21.58 10.35
N LEU A 242 16.96 20.28 10.67
CA LEU A 242 16.59 19.20 9.74
C LEU A 242 15.10 19.28 9.33
N ALA A 243 14.21 19.61 10.27
CA ALA A 243 12.80 19.83 9.96
C ALA A 243 12.58 21.05 9.05
N ASN A 244 13.25 22.18 9.33
CA ASN A 244 13.19 23.36 8.46
C ASN A 244 13.75 23.07 7.06
N PHE A 245 14.86 22.33 6.96
CA PHE A 245 15.39 21.87 5.69
C PHE A 245 14.36 21.06 4.91
N THR A 246 13.65 20.15 5.59
CA THR A 246 12.60 19.34 4.98
C THR A 246 11.42 20.19 4.50
N VAL A 247 10.99 21.19 5.27
CA VAL A 247 9.94 22.14 4.84
C VAL A 247 10.39 22.94 3.61
N ASN A 248 11.63 23.41 3.59
CA ASN A 248 12.18 24.11 2.42
C ASN A 248 12.20 23.20 1.19
N TYR A 249 12.64 21.94 1.35
CA TYR A 249 12.60 20.94 0.28
C TYR A 249 11.16 20.72 -0.24
N MET A 250 10.15 20.70 0.65
CA MET A 250 8.74 20.64 0.23
C MET A 250 8.33 21.85 -0.60
N ASN A 251 8.72 23.05 -0.19
CA ASN A 251 8.44 24.28 -0.94
C ASN A 251 9.17 24.33 -2.29
N GLU A 252 10.39 23.81 -2.37
CA GLU A 252 11.15 23.65 -3.61
C GLU A 252 10.44 22.69 -4.58
N MET A 253 9.88 21.58 -4.10
CA MET A 253 9.07 20.68 -4.92
C MET A 253 7.79 21.34 -5.45
N LEU A 254 7.28 22.36 -4.74
CA LEU A 254 6.14 23.17 -5.16
C LEU A 254 6.55 24.35 -6.07
N SER A 255 7.83 24.51 -6.39
CA SER A 255 8.28 25.55 -7.30
C SER A 255 7.65 25.36 -8.69
N GLY A 256 6.88 26.36 -9.13
CA GLY A 256 6.06 26.30 -10.35
C GLY A 256 4.55 26.18 -10.09
N TYR A 257 4.13 25.85 -8.87
CA TYR A 257 2.71 25.85 -8.45
C TYR A 257 2.41 27.11 -7.64
N GLY A 258 2.26 28.25 -8.34
CA GLY A 258 2.10 29.57 -7.73
C GLY A 258 0.84 29.74 -6.86
N GLU A 259 -0.12 28.82 -6.99
CA GLU A 259 -1.34 28.72 -6.22
C GLU A 259 -1.15 28.06 -4.85
N CYS A 260 -0.01 27.40 -4.62
CA CYS A 260 0.35 26.84 -3.32
C CYS A 260 1.06 27.89 -2.46
N GLU A 261 0.70 27.94 -1.19
CA GLU A 261 1.35 28.77 -0.19
C GLU A 261 2.71 28.21 0.21
N ASN A 262 3.58 29.12 0.63
CA ASN A 262 4.88 28.75 1.17
C ASN A 262 4.69 28.20 2.60
N LEU A 263 5.01 26.93 2.79
CA LEU A 263 4.90 26.28 4.09
C LEU A 263 6.00 26.76 5.05
N GLN A 264 5.65 26.83 6.32
CA GLN A 264 6.54 27.15 7.42
C GLN A 264 6.46 26.06 8.49
N LEU A 265 7.59 25.72 9.10
CA LEU A 265 7.63 24.82 10.23
C LEU A 265 6.89 25.45 11.42
N LYS A 266 5.90 24.75 11.96
CA LYS A 266 5.19 25.16 13.17
C LYS A 266 5.84 24.57 14.42
N ASN A 267 6.01 23.24 14.45
CA ASN A 267 6.70 22.53 15.51
C ASN A 267 7.18 21.16 15.03
N VAL A 268 8.09 20.56 15.80
CA VAL A 268 8.49 19.15 15.70
C VAL A 268 7.84 18.43 16.87
N SER A 269 7.19 17.29 16.61
CA SER A 269 6.49 16.51 17.65
C SER A 269 7.26 15.28 18.09
N ASN A 270 8.06 14.69 17.20
CA ASN A 270 8.85 13.49 17.49
C ASN A 270 10.07 13.42 16.57
N ALA A 271 11.16 12.85 17.07
CA ALA A 271 12.35 12.56 16.29
C ALA A 271 12.99 11.24 16.75
N GLN A 272 13.41 10.43 15.80
CA GLN A 272 14.05 9.14 16.05
C GLN A 272 15.32 9.02 15.23
N LEU A 273 16.39 8.48 15.81
CA LEU A 273 17.57 8.05 15.08
C LEU A 273 17.38 6.62 14.60
N LEU A 274 17.53 6.38 13.29
CA LEU A 274 17.43 5.05 12.69
C LEU A 274 18.78 4.33 12.75
N HIS A 275 18.76 3.07 13.20
CA HIS A 275 19.94 2.24 13.35
C HIS A 275 20.05 1.26 12.19
N HIS A 276 21.09 1.45 11.36
CA HIS A 276 21.42 0.55 10.27
C HIS A 276 22.29 -0.60 10.78
N LYS A 277 21.86 -1.85 10.56
CA LYS A 277 22.55 -3.06 11.07
C LYS A 277 23.88 -3.35 10.37
N ILE A 278 24.14 -2.75 9.21
CA ILE A 278 25.39 -2.93 8.46
C ILE A 278 26.29 -1.72 8.70
N ILE A 279 27.14 -1.84 9.72
CA ILE A 279 28.26 -0.92 9.94
C ILE A 279 29.39 -1.36 9.01
N VAL A 280 29.38 -0.87 7.78
CA VAL A 280 30.58 -0.86 6.93
C VAL A 280 30.91 0.60 6.66
N THR A 281 31.86 1.10 7.45
CA THR A 281 32.74 2.26 7.18
C THR A 281 32.18 3.70 7.12
N LYS A 282 30.92 3.98 7.47
CA LYS A 282 30.42 5.37 7.54
C LYS A 282 29.95 5.80 8.93
N GLU A 283 30.87 6.01 9.86
CA GLU A 283 30.61 6.63 11.18
C GLU A 283 30.01 8.06 11.09
N ALA A 284 29.88 8.64 9.89
CA ALA A 284 29.36 9.99 9.67
C ALA A 284 27.87 10.07 9.25
N MET A 285 27.23 8.96 8.85
CA MET A 285 25.87 8.98 8.30
C MET A 285 24.83 8.72 9.38
N LYS A 286 23.92 9.68 9.59
CA LYS A 286 22.80 9.53 10.51
C LYS A 286 21.49 9.78 9.78
N ASP A 287 20.55 8.86 9.95
CA ASP A 287 19.19 9.03 9.43
C ASP A 287 18.24 9.33 10.59
N TYR A 288 17.56 10.46 10.48
CA TYR A 288 16.56 10.91 11.45
C TYR A 288 15.17 10.78 10.84
N LEU A 289 14.29 10.04 11.50
CA LEU A 289 12.87 10.07 11.20
C LEU A 289 12.22 11.17 12.05
N ILE A 290 11.67 12.18 11.40
CA ILE A 290 11.16 13.39 12.05
C ILE A 290 9.68 13.55 11.74
N ASN A 291 8.87 13.74 12.79
CA ASN A 291 7.47 14.12 12.68
C ASN A 291 7.33 15.60 13.02
N PHE A 292 6.71 16.35 12.13
CA PHE A 292 6.57 17.81 12.26
C PHE A 292 5.23 18.31 11.74
N GLN A 293 4.85 19.50 12.19
CA GLN A 293 3.67 20.21 11.74
C GLN A 293 4.06 21.46 10.94
N THR A 294 3.32 21.76 9.88
CA THR A 294 3.48 23.01 9.12
C THR A 294 2.29 23.96 9.25
N LEU A 295 2.53 25.23 8.96
CA LEU A 295 1.53 26.23 8.63
C LEU A 295 1.77 26.74 7.21
N PRO A 296 0.73 27.19 6.50
CA PRO A 296 -0.70 27.02 6.79
C PRO A 296 -1.18 25.56 6.70
N GLY A 297 -2.44 25.31 7.05
CA GLY A 297 -3.09 24.00 6.85
C GLY A 297 -2.91 22.98 7.97
N ASN A 298 -2.07 23.26 8.98
CA ASN A 298 -1.81 22.38 10.13
C ASN A 298 -1.41 20.96 9.70
N GLY A 299 -0.62 20.87 8.62
CA GLY A 299 -0.23 19.59 8.04
C GLY A 299 0.74 18.82 8.92
N LEU A 300 0.43 17.55 9.20
CA LEU A 300 1.30 16.65 9.95
C LEU A 300 2.10 15.80 8.96
N PHE A 301 3.41 15.82 9.09
CA PHE A 301 4.32 15.14 8.19
C PHE A 301 5.30 14.24 8.93
N GLU A 302 5.73 13.17 8.25
CA GLU A 302 6.82 12.27 8.65
C GLU A 302 7.82 12.23 7.51
N ALA A 303 9.09 12.52 7.79
CA ALA A 303 10.16 12.48 6.82
C ALA A 303 11.40 11.79 7.38
N THR A 304 12.12 11.07 6.54
CA THR A 304 13.45 10.58 6.87
C THR A 304 14.49 11.53 6.30
N VAL A 305 15.35 12.07 7.14
CA VAL A 305 16.39 13.04 6.77
C VAL A 305 17.75 12.43 7.08
N ARG A 306 18.59 12.33 6.07
CA ARG A 306 19.95 11.81 6.15
C ARG A 306 20.94 12.95 6.26
N GLN A 307 21.83 12.83 7.23
CA GLN A 307 22.89 13.78 7.52
C GLN A 307 24.24 13.08 7.40
N ASP A 308 25.09 13.57 6.50
CA ASP A 308 26.49 13.15 6.34
C ASP A 308 27.42 14.14 7.06
N GLY A 309 27.66 13.90 8.34
CA GLY A 309 28.39 14.82 9.21
C GLY A 309 27.82 16.25 9.18
N LYS A 310 28.65 17.25 8.81
CA LYS A 310 28.21 18.64 8.57
C LYS A 310 28.15 19.02 7.09
N LYS A 311 28.38 18.07 6.18
CA LYS A 311 28.63 18.37 4.76
C LYS A 311 27.37 18.32 3.91
N SER A 312 26.44 17.40 4.18
CA SER A 312 25.21 17.28 3.40
C SER A 312 24.03 16.83 4.25
N ILE A 313 22.86 17.37 3.91
CA ILE A 313 21.55 17.00 4.43
C ILE A 313 20.69 16.64 3.21
N GLN A 314 19.97 15.53 3.27
CA GLN A 314 19.05 15.14 2.20
C GLN A 314 17.81 14.45 2.76
N VAL A 315 16.67 14.65 2.10
CA VAL A 315 15.46 13.85 2.36
C VAL A 315 15.63 12.48 1.70
N VAL A 316 15.40 11.41 2.44
CA VAL A 316 15.48 10.03 1.95
C VAL A 316 14.07 9.51 1.66
N GLY A 317 13.83 9.12 0.41
CA GLY A 317 12.53 8.63 -0.03
C GLY A 317 11.48 9.75 -0.14
N SER A 318 10.23 9.43 0.21
CA SER A 318 9.11 10.36 0.18
C SER A 318 8.85 11.00 1.54
N ILE A 319 8.10 12.11 1.56
CA ILE A 319 7.57 12.72 2.78
C ILE A 319 6.11 12.28 2.94
N SER A 320 5.79 11.68 4.08
CA SER A 320 4.45 11.16 4.36
C SER A 320 3.57 12.24 4.99
N ARG A 321 2.37 12.46 4.44
CA ARG A 321 1.32 13.29 5.06
C ARG A 321 0.46 12.41 5.96
N LEU A 322 0.43 12.70 7.27
CA LEU A 322 -0.19 11.84 8.30
C LEU A 322 -1.64 12.20 8.63
N ASN A 323 -2.13 13.36 8.20
CA ASN A 323 -3.50 13.80 8.39
C ASN A 323 -4.17 14.21 7.08
N PHE A 324 -5.50 14.03 7.03
CA PHE A 324 -6.31 14.45 5.90
C PHE A 324 -6.10 15.93 5.57
N TYR A 325 -5.99 16.22 4.28
CA TYR A 325 -5.85 17.59 3.75
C TYR A 325 -7.11 18.05 3.02
N GLY A 326 -8.02 17.15 2.62
CA GLY A 326 -9.31 17.50 2.03
C GLY A 326 -9.18 18.47 0.86
N GLN A 327 -9.86 19.62 0.94
CA GLN A 327 -9.83 20.66 -0.09
C GLN A 327 -8.61 21.59 0.00
N GLN A 328 -7.68 21.39 0.94
CA GLN A 328 -6.51 22.26 1.12
C GLN A 328 -5.63 22.35 -0.13
N SER A 329 -5.62 21.33 -1.00
CA SER A 329 -4.79 21.28 -2.22
C SER A 329 -5.62 21.23 -3.52
N ALA A 330 -6.86 21.73 -3.49
CA ALA A 330 -7.78 21.69 -4.63
C ALA A 330 -7.33 22.50 -5.86
N CYS A 331 -6.42 23.46 -5.67
CA CYS A 331 -5.87 24.35 -6.70
C CYS A 331 -4.84 23.68 -7.63
N ILE A 332 -4.36 22.48 -7.29
CA ILE A 332 -3.42 21.73 -8.15
C ILE A 332 -3.99 20.36 -8.51
N THR A 333 -3.47 19.75 -9.57
CA THR A 333 -3.90 18.42 -10.02
C THR A 333 -2.86 17.33 -9.79
N ASP A 334 -1.59 17.69 -9.56
CA ASP A 334 -0.52 16.73 -9.30
C ASP A 334 -0.78 15.94 -8.01
N THR A 335 -0.95 14.63 -8.14
CA THR A 335 -1.36 13.77 -7.02
C THR A 335 -0.29 13.60 -5.96
N HIS A 336 0.99 13.75 -6.30
CA HIS A 336 2.10 13.64 -5.35
C HIS A 336 2.27 14.94 -4.58
N LEU A 337 2.20 16.09 -5.27
CA LEU A 337 2.39 17.40 -4.67
C LEU A 337 1.16 17.89 -3.89
N LYS A 338 -0.03 17.35 -4.17
CA LYS A 338 -1.26 17.57 -3.38
C LYS A 338 -1.09 17.30 -1.89
N LEU A 339 -0.15 16.44 -1.50
CA LEU A 339 0.16 16.14 -0.10
C LEU A 339 0.77 17.32 0.64
N TYR A 340 1.44 18.22 -0.09
CA TYR A 340 2.22 19.34 0.46
C TYR A 340 1.53 20.69 0.23
N CYS A 341 0.76 20.84 -0.86
CA CYS A 341 0.15 22.11 -1.21
C CYS A 341 -0.95 22.55 -0.21
N TYR A 342 -0.95 23.84 0.11
CA TYR A 342 -2.08 24.55 0.71
C TYR A 342 -2.45 25.72 -0.19
N CYS A 343 -3.70 25.81 -0.65
CA CYS A 343 -4.10 26.79 -1.65
C CYS A 343 -4.23 28.21 -1.09
N LYS A 344 -3.65 29.20 -1.78
CA LYS A 344 -3.67 30.61 -1.37
C LYS A 344 -5.08 31.17 -1.18
N ASN A 345 -6.02 30.75 -2.03
CA ASN A 345 -7.41 31.22 -2.00
C ASN A 345 -8.18 30.81 -0.72
N LEU A 346 -7.62 29.91 0.11
CA LEU A 346 -8.20 29.55 1.40
C LEU A 346 -7.83 30.53 2.53
N PHE A 347 -6.86 31.44 2.32
CA PHE A 347 -6.52 32.49 3.28
C PHE A 347 -7.59 33.57 3.45
N GLY A 348 -8.59 33.64 2.57
CA GLY A 348 -9.62 34.69 2.57
C GLY A 348 -10.85 34.43 3.45
N PHE A 349 -10.92 33.32 4.18
CA PHE A 349 -12.12 32.90 4.93
C PHE A 349 -11.89 32.64 6.44
N LEU A 350 -10.80 33.16 7.02
CA LEU A 350 -10.54 33.10 8.46
C LEU A 350 -10.73 34.46 9.13
#